data_AF-A0AAV1YWS4-F1
#
_entry.id   AF-A0AAV1YWS4-F1
#
_cell.length_a   1.000
_cell.length_b   1.000
_cell.length_c   1.000
_cell.angle_alpha   90.00
_cell.angle_beta   90.00
_cell.angle_gamma   90.00
#
_symmetry.space_group_name_H-M   'P 1'
#
loop_
_entity.id
_entity.type
_entity.pdbx_description
1 polymer ?
#
loop_
_entity_poly.entity_id
_entity_poly.type
_entity_poly.pdbx_seq_one_letter_code
_entity_poly.pdbx_strand_id
1 'polypeptide(L)' 'MLSGIGPKEHLQEFGIPVVADLPVGNNLQDHCSSFTPFEVDPEIPTTTEKVQNPQNIIEYIDRRTGPLAS' A
#
# COMPACT_ATOMS: atom_id res chain seq x y z
N MET A 1 2.82 -19.98 10.84
CA MET A 1 3.29 -20.32 12.20
C MET A 1 2.24 -21.07 13.01
N LEU A 2 0.97 -20.65 13.08
CA LEU A 2 -0.07 -21.29 13.91
C LEU A 2 -0.27 -22.81 13.67
N SER A 3 0.12 -23.34 12.52
CA SER A 3 0.12 -24.78 12.23
C SER A 3 1.36 -25.54 12.73
N GLY A 4 2.21 -24.91 13.56
CA GLY A 4 3.44 -25.51 14.09
C GLY A 4 4.64 -25.52 13.14
N ILE A 5 4.60 -24.73 12.06
CA ILE A 5 5.68 -24.61 11.07
C ILE A 5 6.22 -23.17 11.08
N GLY A 6 7.49 -23.00 11.43
CA GLY A 6 8.18 -21.72 11.63
C GLY A 6 9.39 -21.83 12.57
N PRO A 7 10.08 -20.72 12.90
CA PRO A 7 11.24 -20.77 13.78
C PRO A 7 10.86 -21.35 15.15
N LYS A 8 11.59 -22.39 15.59
CA LYS A 8 11.27 -23.14 16.82
C LYS A 8 11.11 -22.25 18.04
N GLU A 9 12.03 -21.32 18.27
CA GLU A 9 12.02 -20.43 19.44
C GLU A 9 10.77 -19.55 19.44
N HIS A 10 10.40 -19.01 18.27
CA HIS A 10 9.19 -18.20 18.09
C HIS A 10 7.92 -19.02 18.32
N LEU A 11 7.86 -20.26 17.81
CA LEU A 11 6.71 -21.14 18.06
C LEU A 11 6.56 -21.46 19.56
N GLN A 12 7.68 -21.73 20.25
CA GLN A 12 7.70 -22.04 21.68
C GLN A 12 7.30 -20.84 22.55
N GLU A 13 7.70 -19.62 22.19
CA GLU A 13 7.31 -18.37 22.87
C GLU A 13 5.78 -18.24 23.00
N PHE A 14 5.05 -18.64 21.95
CA PHE A 14 3.59 -18.56 21.91
C PHE A 14 2.89 -19.89 22.26
N GLY A 15 3.61 -20.87 22.82
CA GLY A 15 3.03 -22.15 23.22
C GLY A 15 2.50 -23.00 22.06
N ILE A 16 3.00 -22.79 20.84
CA ILE A 16 2.59 -23.53 19.64
C ILE A 16 3.44 -24.81 19.53
N PRO A 17 2.83 -26.01 19.41
CA PRO A 17 3.59 -27.23 19.18
C PRO A 17 4.43 -27.16 17.91
N VAL A 18 5.71 -27.54 18.01
CA VAL A 18 6.64 -27.50 16.88
C VAL A 18 6.45 -28.76 16.04
N VAL A 19 5.91 -28.59 14.83
CA VAL A 19 5.80 -29.63 13.80
C VAL A 19 7.04 -29.64 12.91
N ALA A 20 7.54 -28.46 12.52
CA ALA A 20 8.77 -28.31 11.75
C ALA A 20 9.44 -26.96 12.02
N ASP A 21 10.75 -27.00 12.29
CA ASP A 21 11.60 -25.81 12.48
C ASP A 21 12.12 -25.32 11.13
N LEU A 22 11.50 -24.27 10.61
CA LEU A 22 11.78 -23.70 9.27
C LEU A 22 11.76 -22.17 9.34
N PRO A 23 12.49 -21.45 8.46
CA PRO A 23 12.58 -19.99 8.47
C PRO A 23 11.32 -19.30 7.89
N VAL A 24 10.12 -19.76 8.25
CA VAL A 24 8.85 -19.18 7.79
C VAL A 24 8.69 -17.77 8.36
N GLY A 25 8.35 -16.82 7.49
CA GLY A 25 8.24 -15.40 7.84
C GLY A 25 9.53 -14.61 7.67
N ASN A 26 10.66 -15.27 7.39
CA ASN A 26 11.90 -14.61 6.99
C ASN A 26 11.87 -14.21 5.51
N ASN A 27 12.79 -13.31 5.13
CA ASN A 27 12.93 -12.80 3.76
C ASN A 27 11.68 -12.07 3.23
N LEU A 28 11.02 -11.30 4.11
CA LEU A 28 10.05 -10.31 3.64
C LEU A 28 10.77 -9.29 2.76
N GLN A 29 10.28 -9.13 1.54
CA GLN A 29 10.73 -8.10 0.61
C GLN A 29 9.53 -7.22 0.28
N ASP A 30 9.78 -5.92 0.23
CA ASP A 30 8.79 -4.93 -0.16
C ASP A 30 9.48 -3.78 -0.90
N HIS A 31 8.69 -2.94 -1.56
CA HIS A 31 9.17 -1.76 -2.25
C HIS A 31 9.30 -0.58 -1.27
N CYS A 32 10.53 -0.24 -0.90
CA CYS A 32 10.79 1.00 -0.18
C CYS A 32 10.41 2.20 -1.05
N SER A 33 9.54 3.08 -0.53
CA SER A 33 9.07 4.27 -1.23
C SER A 33 9.37 5.54 -0.43
N SER A 34 9.61 6.65 -1.13
CA SER A 34 9.77 7.99 -0.55
C SER A 34 9.07 9.00 -1.44
N PHE A 35 8.53 10.06 -0.85
CA PHE A 35 7.85 11.14 -1.56
C PHE A 35 8.64 12.44 -1.40
N THR A 36 8.89 13.13 -2.50
CA THR A 36 9.56 14.44 -2.51
C THR A 36 8.64 15.42 -3.24
N PRO A 37 7.89 16.25 -2.50
CA PRO A 37 7.02 17.24 -3.13
C PRO A 37 7.87 18.34 -3.77
N PHE A 38 7.34 18.90 -4.86
CA PHE A 38 7.92 20.05 -5.55
C PHE A 38 6.90 21.17 -5.60
N GLU A 39 7.38 22.40 -5.52
CA GLU A 39 6.57 23.57 -5.81
C GLU A 39 6.32 23.64 -7.32
N VAL A 40 5.06 23.89 -7.69
CA VAL A 40 4.63 24.10 -9.07
C VAL A 40 4.06 25.50 -9.19
N ASP A 41 3.94 25.98 -10.43
CA ASP A 41 3.27 27.25 -10.69
C ASP A 41 1.86 27.26 -10.08
N PRO A 42 1.42 28.33 -9.39
CA PRO A 42 0.08 28.42 -8.80
C PRO A 42 -1.09 28.20 -9.78
N GLU A 43 -0.88 28.41 -11.08
CA GLU A 43 -1.89 28.13 -12.11
C GLU A 43 -2.05 26.63 -12.41
N ILE A 44 -1.11 25.78 -11.98
CA ILE A 44 -1.14 24.34 -12.19
C ILE A 44 -1.86 23.67 -11.01
N PRO A 45 -3.04 23.05 -11.22
CA PRO A 45 -3.76 22.39 -10.14
C PRO A 45 -3.01 21.14 -9.66
N THR A 46 -2.86 21.03 -8.35
CA THR A 46 -2.33 19.85 -7.65
C THR A 46 -3.24 18.65 -7.84
N THR A 47 -2.71 17.46 -7.54
CA THR A 47 -3.52 16.23 -7.53
C THR A 47 -4.70 16.35 -6.57
N THR A 48 -4.51 16.95 -5.39
CA THR A 48 -5.57 17.18 -4.40
C THR A 48 -6.68 18.05 -4.96
N GLU A 49 -6.34 19.17 -5.60
CA GLU A 49 -7.33 20.08 -6.20
C GLU A 49 -8.08 19.42 -7.35
N LYS A 50 -7.40 18.62 -8.18
CA LYS A 50 -8.05 17.86 -9.26
C LYS A 50 -9.08 16.87 -8.74
N VAL A 51 -8.76 16.15 -7.66
CA VAL A 51 -9.65 15.14 -7.05
C VAL A 51 -10.82 15.76 -6.32
N GLN A 52 -10.65 16.94 -5.73
CA GLN A 52 -11.70 17.64 -4.97
C GLN A 52 -12.62 18.51 -5.84
N ASN A 53 -12.24 18.77 -7.10
CA ASN A 53 -13.01 19.59 -8.02
C ASN A 53 -14.30 18.86 -8.49
N PRO A 54 -15.50 19.39 -8.19
CA PRO A 54 -16.77 18.74 -8.56
C PRO A 54 -16.98 18.56 -10.06
N GLN A 55 -16.45 19.47 -10.89
CA GLN A 55 -16.55 19.35 -12.35
C GLN A 55 -15.76 18.14 -12.87
N ASN A 56 -14.56 17.89 -12.33
CA ASN A 56 -13.78 16.70 -12.69
C ASN A 56 -14.50 15.42 -12.26
N ILE A 57 -15.19 15.43 -11.11
CA ILE A 57 -15.99 14.30 -10.63
C ILE A 57 -17.18 14.04 -11.57
N ILE A 58 -17.94 15.08 -11.92
CA ILE A 58 -19.09 14.96 -12.82
C ILE A 58 -18.64 14.48 -14.21
N GLU A 59 -17.56 15.05 -14.76
CA GLU A 59 -17.02 14.64 -16.06
C GLU A 59 -16.66 13.14 -16.07
N TYR A 60 -16.01 12.67 -15.00
CA TYR A 60 -15.68 11.25 -14.87
C TYR A 60 -16.93 10.37 -14.80
N ILE A 61 -17.95 10.76 -14.02
CA ILE A 61 -19.20 10.01 -13.90
C ILE A 61 -19.91 9.90 -15.27
N ASP A 62 -20.03 11.02 -15.97
CA ASP A 62 -20.83 11.11 -17.19
C ASP A 62 -20.13 10.51 -18.41
N ARG A 63 -18.81 10.74 -18.53
CA ARG A 63 -18.06 10.47 -19.76
C ARG A 63 -16.91 9.49 -19.59
N ARG A 64 -16.51 9.18 -18.36
CA ARG A 64 -15.30 8.39 -18.05
C ARG A 64 -14.04 9.02 -18.63
N THR A 65 -14.03 10.34 -18.75
CA THR A 65 -12.90 11.17 -19.20
C THR A 65 -12.46 12.12 -18.11
N GLY A 66 -11.41 12.91 -18.40
CA GLY A 66 -10.95 13.98 -17.53
C GLY A 66 -9.87 13.54 -16.54
N PRO A 67 -9.46 14.43 -15.62
CA PRO A 67 -8.31 14.23 -14.74
C PRO A 67 -8.38 13.06 -13.77
N LEU A 68 -9.55 12.43 -13.59
CA LEU A 68 -9.75 11.28 -12.70
C LEU A 68 -9.72 9.93 -13.44
N ALA A 69 -9.57 9.95 -14.77
CA ALA A 69 -9.49 8.75 -15.60
C ALA A 69 -8.05 8.29 -15.91
N SER A 70 -7.04 8.92 -15.29
CA SER A 70 -5.61 8.61 -15.46
C SER A 70 -5.00 7.97 -14.23
#